data_AF-A0A1P8WVG7-F1
#
_entry.id   AF-A0A1P8WVG7-F1
#
_cell.length_a   1.000
_cell.length_b   1.000
_cell.length_c   1.000
_cell.angle_alpha   90.00
_cell.angle_beta   90.00
_cell.angle_gamma   90.00
#
_symmetry.space_group_name_H-M   'P 1'
#
loop_
_entity.id
_entity.type
_entity.pdbx_description
1 polymer ?
#
loop_
_entity_poly.entity_id
_entity_poly.type
_entity_poly.pdbx_seq_one_letter_code
_entity_poly.pdbx_strand_id
1 'polypeptide(L)'
;MKMERISSAVPPETLALMVELLPSIESLRDLCAVTGLSTETVRRQTEPFIAIMKLQGTLPKCPCGRDKFHPYGCTFTQAKKRLGDRIAGVSPEESERLLHRRRLGIDMLVAGDRYSVIDEALGMKRGGARNYLRFLSPEQLEARERAMTASKPEEAFA
;
A
#
# COMPACT_ATOMS: atom_id res chain seq x y z
N MET A 1 -5.12 -12.18 -42.60
CA MET A 1 -3.78 -12.47 -42.04
C MET A 1 -3.95 -13.37 -40.83
N LYS A 2 -3.45 -14.61 -40.90
CA LYS A 2 -3.36 -15.48 -39.72
C LYS A 2 -2.25 -14.91 -38.84
N MET A 3 -2.60 -14.40 -37.66
CA MET A 3 -1.60 -14.09 -36.64
C MET A 3 -1.04 -15.43 -36.15
N GLU A 4 0.16 -15.75 -36.62
CA GLU A 4 0.96 -16.83 -36.05
C GLU A 4 1.12 -16.53 -34.55
N ARG A 5 0.58 -17.41 -33.71
CA ARG A 5 0.84 -17.37 -32.27
C ARG A 5 2.31 -17.75 -32.10
N ILE A 6 3.18 -16.75 -32.03
CA ILE A 6 4.52 -16.93 -31.50
C ILE A 6 4.32 -17.52 -30.11
N SER A 7 4.58 -18.81 -29.97
CA SER A 7 4.79 -19.43 -28.68
C SER A 7 6.06 -18.81 -28.12
N SER A 8 5.94 -17.62 -27.51
CA SER A 8 7.04 -16.97 -26.83
C SER A 8 7.35 -17.81 -25.60
N ALA A 9 8.24 -18.79 -25.78
CA ALA A 9 8.81 -19.53 -24.67
C ALA A 9 9.38 -18.50 -23.68
N VAL A 10 8.95 -18.58 -22.42
CA VAL A 10 9.49 -17.70 -21.38
C VAL A 10 10.97 -18.06 -21.23
N PRO A 11 11.89 -17.08 -21.30
CA PRO A 11 13.30 -17.37 -21.19
C PRO A 11 13.61 -18.09 -19.87
N PRO A 12 14.48 -19.12 -19.85
CA PRO A 12 14.80 -19.89 -18.65
C PRO A 12 15.22 -19.02 -17.45
N GLU A 13 15.99 -17.96 -17.71
CA GLU A 13 16.41 -16.98 -16.72
C GLU A 13 15.24 -16.20 -16.11
N THR A 14 14.22 -15.89 -16.91
CA THR A 14 13.01 -15.22 -16.43
C THR A 14 12.18 -16.16 -15.57
N LEU A 15 12.10 -17.44 -15.95
CA LEU A 15 11.43 -18.46 -15.15
C LEU A 15 12.13 -18.67 -13.80
N ALA A 16 13.46 -18.76 -13.80
CA ALA A 16 14.26 -18.90 -12.58
C ALA A 16 14.02 -17.72 -11.63
N LEU A 17 14.03 -16.49 -12.16
CA LEU A 17 13.71 -15.28 -11.39
C LEU A 17 12.31 -15.33 -10.77
N MET A 18 11.30 -15.80 -11.52
CA MET A 18 9.95 -15.95 -10.95
C MET A 18 9.96 -16.91 -9.76
N VAL A 19 10.58 -18.08 -9.90
CA VAL A 19 10.61 -19.12 -8.87
C VAL A 19 11.35 -18.65 -7.62
N GLU A 20 12.48 -17.96 -7.78
CA GLU A 20 13.25 -17.37 -6.68
C GLU A 20 12.42 -16.37 -5.87
N LEU A 21 11.60 -15.57 -6.55
CA LEU A 21 10.80 -14.53 -5.92
C LEU A 21 9.50 -15.05 -5.27
N LEU A 22 8.99 -16.23 -5.64
CA LEU A 22 7.71 -16.75 -5.13
C LEU A 22 7.54 -16.73 -3.60
N PRO A 23 8.55 -17.08 -2.78
CA PRO A 23 8.42 -17.04 -1.32
C PRO A 23 8.21 -15.63 -0.77
N SER A 24 8.88 -14.63 -1.34
CA SER A 24 8.89 -13.26 -0.81
C SER A 24 7.88 -12.34 -1.51
N ILE A 25 7.64 -12.51 -2.80
CA ILE A 25 6.87 -11.56 -3.62
C ILE A 25 5.41 -11.49 -3.22
N GLU A 26 4.92 -10.28 -3.01
CA GLU A 26 3.61 -10.00 -2.43
C GLU A 26 2.43 -10.50 -3.29
N SER A 27 2.54 -10.41 -4.61
CA SER A 27 1.48 -10.83 -5.54
C SER A 27 2.01 -11.23 -6.92
N LEU A 28 1.20 -11.96 -7.70
CA LEU A 28 1.52 -12.26 -9.10
C LEU A 28 1.58 -10.99 -9.97
N ARG A 29 0.93 -9.89 -9.57
CA ARG A 29 1.04 -8.61 -10.29
C ARG A 29 2.42 -7.99 -10.12
N ASP A 30 3.01 -8.13 -8.94
CA ASP A 30 4.37 -7.64 -8.70
C ASP A 30 5.37 -8.44 -9.54
N LEU A 31 5.15 -9.75 -9.71
CA LEU A 31 5.92 -10.57 -10.68
C LEU A 31 5.73 -10.10 -12.13
N CYS A 32 4.53 -9.67 -12.54
CA CYS A 32 4.33 -9.08 -13.87
C CYS A 32 5.14 -7.79 -14.04
N ALA A 33 5.18 -6.93 -13.01
CA ALA A 33 5.95 -5.69 -13.03
C ALA A 33 7.46 -5.94 -13.11
N VAL A 34 7.96 -6.97 -12.42
CA VAL A 34 9.38 -7.36 -12.45
C VAL A 34 9.79 -7.97 -13.79
N THR A 35 8.94 -8.86 -14.33
CA THR A 35 9.29 -9.66 -15.52
C THR A 35 8.84 -9.05 -16.85
N GLY A 36 7.97 -8.03 -16.81
CA GLY A 36 7.35 -7.44 -17.99
C GLY A 36 6.33 -8.36 -18.69
N LEU A 37 6.03 -9.54 -18.14
CA LEU A 37 5.13 -10.51 -18.75
C LEU A 37 3.67 -10.25 -18.37
N SER A 38 2.77 -10.79 -19.20
CA SER A 38 1.34 -10.77 -18.91
C SER A 38 1.02 -11.59 -17.65
N THR A 39 -0.05 -11.21 -16.94
CA THR A 39 -0.51 -11.93 -15.75
C THR A 39 -0.88 -13.39 -16.05
N GLU A 40 -1.43 -13.66 -17.24
CA GLU A 40 -1.75 -15.02 -17.65
C GLU A 40 -0.49 -15.86 -17.85
N THR A 41 0.53 -15.28 -18.49
CA THR A 41 1.84 -15.93 -18.66
C THR A 41 2.48 -16.24 -17.31
N VAL A 42 2.59 -15.24 -16.42
CA VAL A 42 3.17 -15.41 -15.07
C VAL A 42 2.40 -16.50 -14.31
N ARG A 43 1.07 -16.44 -14.29
CA ARG A 43 0.24 -17.44 -13.61
C ARG A 43 0.53 -18.86 -14.13
N ARG A 44 0.49 -19.05 -15.45
CA ARG A 44 0.72 -20.37 -16.06
C ARG A 44 2.12 -20.92 -15.77
N GLN A 45 3.14 -20.06 -15.75
CA GLN A 45 4.52 -20.49 -15.48
C GLN A 45 4.77 -20.81 -13.99
N THR A 46 4.17 -20.02 -13.08
CA THR A 46 4.39 -20.16 -11.64
C THR A 46 3.52 -21.22 -10.97
N GLU A 47 2.37 -21.58 -11.57
CA GLU A 47 1.39 -22.51 -10.99
C GLU A 47 1.99 -23.87 -10.53
N PRO A 48 2.84 -24.55 -11.33
CA PRO A 48 3.46 -25.80 -10.89
C PRO A 48 4.34 -25.63 -9.64
N PHE A 49 5.09 -24.53 -9.54
CA PHE A 49 5.97 -24.26 -8.40
C PHE A 49 5.18 -23.92 -7.15
N ILE A 50 4.11 -23.13 -7.28
CA ILE A 50 3.19 -22.86 -6.18
C ILE A 50 2.57 -24.16 -5.65
N ALA A 51 2.18 -25.08 -6.54
CA ALA A 51 1.65 -26.38 -6.15
C ALA A 51 2.69 -27.22 -5.39
N ILE A 52 3.95 -27.25 -5.86
CA ILE A 52 5.06 -27.94 -5.17
C ILE A 52 5.28 -27.34 -3.78
N MET A 53 5.38 -26.01 -3.67
CA MET A 53 5.56 -25.32 -2.39
C MET A 53 4.42 -25.62 -1.41
N LYS A 54 3.19 -25.72 -1.93
CA LYS A 54 2.02 -26.08 -1.11
C LYS A 54 2.13 -27.50 -0.58
N LEU A 55 2.51 -28.46 -1.42
CA LEU A 55 2.70 -29.86 -1.01
C LEU A 55 3.82 -30.01 0.02
N GLN A 56 4.87 -29.19 -0.09
CA GLN A 56 6.00 -29.16 0.84
C GLN A 56 5.74 -28.36 2.12
N GLY A 57 4.60 -27.66 2.21
CA GLY A 57 4.30 -26.76 3.33
C GLY A 57 5.18 -25.50 3.39
N THR A 58 5.90 -25.19 2.31
CA THR A 58 6.80 -24.03 2.20
C THR A 58 6.12 -22.81 1.60
N LEU A 59 4.90 -22.96 1.06
CA LEU A 59 4.12 -21.84 0.54
C LEU A 59 3.72 -20.89 1.68
N PRO A 60 4.12 -19.62 1.64
CA PRO A 60 3.75 -18.67 2.67
C PRO A 60 2.23 -18.48 2.75
N LYS A 61 1.76 -18.02 3.90
CA LYS A 61 0.36 -17.63 4.08
C LYS A 61 0.15 -16.19 3.64
N CYS A 62 -0.98 -15.94 2.99
CA CYS A 62 -1.51 -14.61 2.79
C CYS A 62 -1.97 -14.02 4.14
N PRO A 63 -1.96 -12.69 4.33
CA PRO A 63 -2.47 -12.07 5.56
C PRO A 63 -3.92 -12.43 5.95
N CYS A 64 -4.73 -12.96 5.02
CA CYS A 64 -6.07 -13.48 5.33
C CYS A 64 -6.08 -14.91 5.91
N GLY A 65 -4.91 -15.51 6.14
CA GLY A 65 -4.76 -16.88 6.65
C GLY A 65 -4.83 -17.98 5.59
N ARG A 66 -5.22 -17.67 4.34
CA ARG A 66 -5.18 -18.62 3.21
C ARG A 66 -3.78 -18.74 2.63
N ASP A 67 -3.56 -19.74 1.79
CA ASP A 67 -2.33 -19.87 1.01
C ASP A 67 -2.09 -18.62 0.15
N LYS A 68 -0.83 -18.20 -0.02
CA LYS A 68 -0.47 -17.12 -0.94
C LYS A 68 -0.90 -17.50 -2.36
N PHE A 69 -1.25 -16.50 -3.17
CA PHE A 69 -1.76 -16.66 -4.54
C PHE A 69 -3.07 -17.47 -4.66
N HIS A 70 -3.87 -17.55 -3.60
CA HIS A 70 -5.14 -18.28 -3.66
C HIS A 70 -6.10 -17.75 -4.75
N PRO A 71 -6.99 -18.62 -5.28
CA PRO A 71 -7.96 -18.24 -6.30
C PRO A 71 -8.81 -17.04 -5.90
N TYR A 72 -9.24 -16.27 -6.90
CA TYR A 72 -10.03 -15.03 -6.78
C TYR A 72 -9.31 -13.86 -6.13
N GLY A 73 -8.01 -14.00 -5.82
CA GLY A 73 -7.22 -13.01 -5.10
C GLY A 73 -7.69 -12.84 -3.66
N CYS A 74 -6.84 -12.31 -2.79
CA CYS A 74 -7.26 -12.00 -1.44
C CYS A 74 -7.96 -10.66 -1.44
N THR A 75 -9.12 -10.53 -0.78
CA THR A 75 -9.69 -9.20 -0.49
C THR A 75 -8.69 -8.31 0.26
N PHE A 76 -7.74 -8.86 1.00
CA PHE A 76 -6.63 -8.11 1.62
C PHE A 76 -5.56 -7.62 0.63
N THR A 77 -5.22 -8.38 -0.43
CA THR A 77 -4.27 -7.93 -1.48
C THR A 77 -4.96 -7.18 -2.62
N GLN A 78 -6.24 -7.45 -2.89
CA GLN A 78 -7.08 -6.73 -3.85
C GLN A 78 -7.56 -5.38 -3.31
N ALA A 79 -7.59 -5.20 -1.98
CA ALA A 79 -7.77 -3.90 -1.34
C ALA A 79 -6.54 -2.96 -1.48
N LYS A 80 -5.48 -3.37 -2.19
CA LYS A 80 -4.53 -2.41 -2.78
C LYS A 80 -5.21 -1.75 -3.99
N LYS A 81 -6.29 -0.99 -3.77
CA LYS A 81 -6.89 -0.14 -4.82
C LYS A 81 -6.04 1.12 -5.04
N ARG A 82 -5.27 1.56 -4.02
CA ARG A 82 -4.20 2.57 -4.10
C ARG A 82 -3.08 2.28 -3.10
N LEU A 83 -1.87 2.78 -3.38
CA LEU A 83 -0.78 2.82 -2.40
C LEU A 83 -1.27 3.64 -1.19
N GLY A 84 -1.48 3.01 -0.02
CA GLY A 84 -1.94 3.70 1.20
C GLY A 84 -3.28 3.28 1.77
N ASP A 85 -4.05 2.40 1.10
CA ASP A 85 -5.39 1.99 1.55
C ASP A 85 -5.40 0.97 2.70
N ARG A 86 -4.24 0.38 3.06
CA ARG A 86 -4.11 -0.45 4.27
C ARG A 86 -2.77 -0.29 4.98
N ILE A 87 -2.81 -0.39 6.32
CA ILE A 87 -1.63 -0.44 7.20
C ILE A 87 -1.28 -1.90 7.45
N ALA A 88 -0.02 -2.27 7.21
CA ALA A 88 0.46 -3.62 7.47
C ALA A 88 0.41 -3.96 8.97
N GLY A 89 0.03 -5.20 9.31
CA GLY A 89 0.00 -5.68 10.69
C GLY A 89 -1.26 -5.35 11.50
N VAL A 90 -2.30 -4.78 10.89
CA VAL A 90 -3.60 -4.52 11.55
C VAL A 90 -4.79 -5.07 10.76
N SER A 91 -5.92 -5.29 11.45
CA SER A 91 -7.16 -5.78 10.84
C SER A 91 -7.71 -4.78 9.79
N PRO A 92 -8.61 -5.20 8.87
CA PRO A 92 -9.19 -4.29 7.88
C PRO A 92 -9.91 -3.10 8.51
N GLU A 93 -10.77 -3.37 9.47
CA GLU A 93 -11.57 -2.35 10.20
C GLU A 93 -10.66 -1.37 10.95
N GLU A 94 -9.62 -1.90 11.60
CA GLU A 94 -8.65 -1.06 12.30
C GLU A 94 -7.83 -0.21 11.32
N SER A 95 -7.47 -0.78 10.17
CA SER A 95 -6.78 -0.03 9.12
C SER A 95 -7.63 1.11 8.57
N GLU A 96 -8.91 0.87 8.31
CA GLU A 96 -9.85 1.91 7.85
C GLU A 96 -9.98 3.02 8.89
N ARG A 97 -10.17 2.66 10.17
CA ARG A 97 -10.23 3.60 11.28
C ARG A 97 -8.97 4.46 11.38
N LEU A 98 -7.79 3.85 11.29
CA LEU A 98 -6.50 4.54 11.37
C LEU A 98 -6.24 5.46 10.18
N LEU A 99 -6.64 5.05 8.97
CA LEU A 99 -6.49 5.86 7.77
C LEU A 99 -7.48 7.03 7.73
N HIS A 100 -8.73 6.80 8.18
CA HIS A 100 -9.70 7.87 8.36
C HIS A 100 -9.21 8.90 9.39
N ARG A 101 -8.74 8.45 10.56
CA ARG A 101 -8.15 9.33 11.57
C ARG A 101 -6.94 10.10 11.05
N ARG A 102 -6.08 9.45 10.25
CA ARG A 102 -4.94 10.13 9.60
C ARG A 102 -5.41 11.23 8.66
N ARG A 103 -6.43 10.96 7.84
CA ARG A 103 -6.98 11.94 6.90
C ARG A 103 -7.49 13.18 7.63
N LEU A 104 -8.30 12.99 8.66
CA LEU A 104 -8.78 14.09 9.52
C LEU A 104 -7.62 14.91 10.10
N GLY A 105 -6.58 14.24 10.62
CA GLY A 105 -5.42 14.94 11.16
C GLY A 105 -4.62 15.71 10.12
N ILE A 106 -4.52 15.22 8.89
CA ILE A 106 -3.89 15.94 7.78
C ILE A 106 -4.75 17.16 7.39
N ASP A 107 -6.06 17.00 7.28
CA ASP A 107 -6.97 18.10 6.91
C ASP A 107 -6.91 19.24 7.94
N MET A 108 -6.93 18.91 9.24
CA MET A 108 -6.74 19.89 10.33
C MET A 108 -5.36 20.56 10.28
N LEU A 109 -4.30 19.80 10.00
CA LEU A 109 -2.96 20.37 9.84
C LEU A 109 -2.90 21.35 8.67
N VAL A 110 -3.49 21.01 7.53
CA VAL A 110 -3.54 21.86 6.34
C VAL A 110 -4.39 23.12 6.59
N ALA A 111 -5.46 23.00 7.38
CA ALA A 111 -6.27 24.12 7.83
C ALA A 111 -5.55 25.07 8.81
N GLY A 112 -4.38 24.70 9.33
CA GLY A 112 -3.60 25.51 10.25
C GLY A 112 -3.92 25.27 11.73
N ASP A 113 -4.60 24.17 12.08
CA ASP A 113 -4.90 23.85 13.47
C ASP A 113 -3.62 23.60 14.28
N ARG A 114 -3.65 24.01 15.55
CA ARG A 114 -2.55 23.77 16.50
C ARG A 114 -2.47 22.28 16.85
N TYR A 115 -1.26 21.76 16.98
CA TYR A 115 -1.05 20.33 17.31
C TYR A 115 -1.81 19.86 18.56
N SER A 116 -1.93 20.71 19.59
CA SER A 116 -2.68 20.38 20.80
C SER A 116 -4.18 20.18 20.55
N VAL A 117 -4.77 20.99 19.66
CA VAL A 117 -6.19 20.89 19.27
C VAL A 117 -6.42 19.60 18.48
N ILE A 118 -5.49 19.27 17.58
CA ILE A 118 -5.56 18.03 16.78
C ILE A 118 -5.40 16.79 17.66
N ASP A 119 -4.44 16.82 18.61
CA ASP A 119 -4.23 15.70 19.54
C ASP A 119 -5.48 15.43 20.38
N GLU A 120 -6.12 16.49 20.90
CA GLU A 120 -7.37 16.40 21.66
C GLU A 120 -8.53 15.89 20.80
N ALA A 121 -8.75 16.49 19.63
CA ALA A 121 -9.85 16.13 18.73
C ALA A 121 -9.78 14.67 18.25
N LEU A 122 -8.57 14.11 18.11
CA LEU A 122 -8.36 12.76 17.60
C LEU A 122 -8.05 11.73 18.71
N GLY A 123 -8.12 12.14 19.99
CA GLY A 123 -7.84 11.27 21.14
C GLY A 123 -6.40 10.73 21.13
N MET A 124 -5.44 11.52 20.67
CA MET A 124 -4.03 11.16 20.55
C MET A 124 -3.23 11.58 21.79
N LYS A 125 -2.09 10.91 22.01
CA LYS A 125 -1.13 11.35 23.02
C LYS A 125 -0.51 12.69 22.59
N ARG A 126 -0.19 13.55 23.57
CA ARG A 126 0.43 14.85 23.34
C ARG A 126 1.67 14.73 22.44
N GLY A 127 1.71 15.52 21.38
CA GLY A 127 2.75 15.50 20.34
C GLY A 127 2.53 14.48 19.23
N GLY A 128 1.43 13.74 19.26
CA GLY A 128 1.11 12.69 18.28
C GLY A 128 0.83 13.26 16.89
N ALA A 129 0.12 14.38 16.80
CA ALA A 129 -0.24 15.06 15.56
C ALA A 129 0.97 15.48 14.73
N ARG A 130 2.12 15.76 15.37
CA ARG A 130 3.38 16.08 14.66
C ARG A 130 3.81 14.96 13.72
N ASN A 131 3.49 13.70 14.03
CA ASN A 131 3.82 12.57 13.18
C ASN A 131 3.08 12.57 11.84
N TYR A 132 2.02 13.36 11.68
CA TYR A 132 1.31 13.46 10.41
C TYR A 132 1.99 14.37 9.40
N LEU A 133 2.92 15.25 9.82
CA LEU A 133 3.69 16.11 8.91
C LEU A 133 4.41 15.33 7.81
N ARG A 134 4.92 14.13 8.11
CA ARG A 134 5.61 13.26 7.15
C ARG A 134 4.71 12.74 6.01
N PHE A 135 3.39 12.93 6.12
CA PHE A 135 2.41 12.50 5.13
C PHE A 135 1.87 13.66 4.29
N LEU A 136 2.24 14.91 4.59
CA LEU A 136 1.82 16.05 3.79
C LEU A 136 2.65 16.10 2.51
N SER A 137 1.99 16.42 1.39
CA SER A 137 2.66 16.80 0.15
C SER A 137 3.30 18.20 0.27
N PRO A 138 4.24 18.57 -0.61
CA PRO A 138 4.78 19.94 -0.65
C PRO A 138 3.67 21.01 -0.74
N GLU A 139 2.68 20.80 -1.61
CA GLU A 139 1.54 21.71 -1.77
C GLU A 139 0.73 21.87 -0.48
N GLN A 140 0.55 20.78 0.28
CA GLN A 140 -0.15 20.80 1.57
C GLN A 140 0.65 21.48 2.67
N LEU A 141 1.99 21.39 2.64
CA LEU A 141 2.86 22.12 3.56
C LEU A 141 2.76 23.63 3.31
N GLU A 142 2.76 24.06 2.05
CA GLU A 142 2.58 25.47 1.68
C GLU A 142 1.18 26.00 2.04
N ALA A 143 0.13 25.19 1.82
CA ALA A 143 -1.23 25.53 2.23
C ALA A 143 -1.33 25.72 3.76
N ARG A 144 -0.71 24.82 4.52
CA ARG A 144 -0.61 24.94 5.98
C ARG A 144 0.12 26.21 6.39
N GLU A 145 1.26 26.52 5.78
CA GLU A 145 2.05 27.70 6.13
C GLU A 145 1.26 29.00 5.90
N ARG A 146 0.52 29.07 4.79
CA ARG A 146 -0.41 30.18 4.52
C ARG A 146 -1.50 30.26 5.57
N ALA A 147 -2.15 29.16 5.93
CA ALA A 147 -3.19 29.13 6.94
C ALA A 147 -2.69 29.56 8.33
N MET A 148 -1.50 29.11 8.71
CA MET A 148 -0.83 29.49 9.96
C MET A 148 -0.45 30.98 9.99
N THR A 149 -0.08 31.54 8.84
CA THR A 149 0.28 32.97 8.72
C THR A 149 -0.97 33.85 8.74
N ALA A 150 -2.05 33.44 8.07
CA ALA A 150 -3.34 34.12 8.09
C ALA A 150 -4.05 34.05 9.46
N SER A 151 -3.76 33.01 10.26
CA SER A 151 -4.33 32.82 11.61
C SER A 151 -3.47 33.43 12.72
N LYS A 152 -2.32 34.05 12.41
CA LYS A 152 -1.66 34.92 13.39
C LYS A 152 -2.60 36.11 13.59
N PRO A 153 -3.06 36.37 14.83
CA PRO A 153 -3.64 37.68 15.10
C PRO A 153 -2.59 38.71 14.70
N GLU A 154 -3.00 39.77 14.01
CA GLU A 154 -2.23 41.01 14.04
C GLU A 154 -1.98 41.30 15.54
N GLU A 155 -0.74 41.11 15.98
CA GLU A 155 -0.27 41.80 17.16
C GLU A 155 -0.38 43.28 16.79
N ALA A 156 -1.52 43.85 17.17
CA ALA A 156 -1.77 45.27 17.18
C ALA A 156 -0.70 45.88 18.08
N PHE A 157 0.40 46.30 17.45
CA PHE A 157 1.19 47.40 17.95
C PHE A 157 0.32 48.66 17.84
N ALA A 158 -0.36 48.96 18.93
CA ALA A 158 -0.89 50.29 19.26
C ALA A 158 -0.76 50.48 20.78
#